data_AF-A0AA42CQW6-F1
#
_entry.id   AF-A0AA42CQW6-F1
#
_cell.length_a   1.000
_cell.length_b   1.000
_cell.length_c   1.000
_cell.angle_alpha   90.00
_cell.angle_beta   90.00
_cell.angle_gamma   90.00
#
_symmetry.space_group_name_H-M   'P 1'
#
loop_
_entity.id
_entity.type
_entity.pdbx_description
1 polymer ?
#
loop_
_entity_poly.entity_id
_entity_poly.type
_entity_poly.pdbx_seq_one_letter_code
_entity_poly.pdbx_strand_id
1 'polypeptide(L)' 'MREPLPSIATATRMRAGKLTDHPLWVISLMNDGGVIFADGIEQDFIAFDCGRRVHLSPALAIFQLTPDRTSETLQCKVES' A
#
# COMPACT_ATOMS: atom_id res chain seq x y z
N MET A 1 10.78 0.00 12.63
CA MET A 1 11.57 0.72 11.60
C MET A 1 11.84 2.17 12.06
N ARG A 2 12.95 2.85 11.69
CA ARG A 2 13.12 4.31 11.95
C ARG A 2 12.86 5.08 10.65
N GLU A 3 12.02 6.10 10.70
CA GLU A 3 11.71 7.00 9.57
C GLU A 3 12.99 7.61 8.97
N PRO A 4 13.22 7.54 7.64
CA PRO A 4 14.36 8.18 7.01
C PRO A 4 14.36 9.70 7.25
N LEU A 5 15.42 10.23 7.87
CA LEU A 5 15.64 11.67 7.94
C LEU A 5 16.24 12.15 6.60
N PRO A 6 15.84 13.31 6.04
CA PRO A 6 16.39 13.87 4.83
C PRO A 6 17.81 14.28 5.19
N SER A 7 18.74 13.54 4.62
CA SER A 7 20.17 13.77 4.75
C SER A 7 20.78 13.59 3.37
N ILE A 8 22.00 14.09 3.20
CA ILE A 8 22.78 13.88 1.97
C ILE A 8 22.95 12.36 1.70
N ALA A 9 23.02 11.54 2.75
CA ALA A 9 23.21 10.10 2.64
C ALA A 9 21.96 9.33 2.20
N THR A 10 20.76 9.79 2.58
CA THR A 10 19.49 9.10 2.27
C THR A 10 18.81 9.63 1.01
N ALA A 11 19.19 10.85 0.55
CA ALA A 11 18.60 11.55 -0.60
C ALA A 11 17.06 11.62 -0.59
N THR A 12 16.43 11.41 0.57
CA THR A 12 14.98 11.38 0.74
C THR A 12 14.42 12.79 0.56
N ARG A 13 13.68 13.01 -0.54
CA ARG A 13 13.05 14.31 -0.84
C ARG A 13 11.62 14.43 -0.33
N MET A 14 10.97 13.29 -0.08
CA MET A 14 9.58 13.20 0.36
C MET A 14 9.49 12.10 1.41
N ARG A 15 8.84 12.39 2.55
CA ARG A 15 8.58 11.42 3.61
C ARG A 15 7.11 11.03 3.70
N ALA A 16 6.25 12.00 3.50
CA ALA A 16 4.81 11.84 3.57
C ALA A 16 4.14 12.75 2.55
N GLY A 17 2.95 12.33 2.11
CA GLY A 17 2.08 13.07 1.21
C GLY A 17 0.69 12.47 1.25
N LYS A 18 -0.30 13.23 0.78
CA LYS A 18 -1.65 12.70 0.56
C LYS A 18 -1.77 12.27 -0.89
N LEU A 19 -2.26 11.05 -1.11
CA LEU A 19 -2.64 10.60 -2.45
C LEU A 19 -3.89 11.37 -2.88
N THR A 20 -3.92 11.84 -4.12
CA THR A 20 -5.07 12.49 -4.75
C THR A 20 -5.76 11.50 -5.68
N ASP A 21 -6.67 11.95 -6.53
CA ASP A 21 -7.31 11.09 -7.54
C ASP A 21 -6.35 10.60 -8.64
N HIS A 22 -5.12 11.12 -8.67
CA HIS A 22 -4.09 10.67 -9.59
C HIS A 22 -3.30 9.49 -9.02
N PRO A 23 -3.03 8.46 -9.85
CA PRO A 23 -2.26 7.32 -9.42
C PRO A 23 -0.81 7.68 -9.11
N LEU A 24 -0.25 6.99 -8.13
CA LEU A 24 1.16 7.07 -7.76
C LEU A 24 1.90 5.82 -8.23
N TRP A 25 2.98 6.05 -8.97
CA TRP A 25 3.94 5.02 -9.33
C TRP A 25 5.15 5.11 -8.42
N VAL A 26 5.50 4.00 -7.78
CA VAL A 26 6.71 3.92 -6.94
C VAL A 26 7.58 2.77 -7.43
N ILE A 27 8.88 3.01 -7.48
CA ILE A 27 9.91 2.01 -7.79
C ILE A 27 10.81 1.89 -6.57
N SER A 28 11.01 0.67 -6.09
CA SER A 28 11.97 0.42 -5.01
C SER A 28 13.39 0.55 -5.53
N LEU A 29 14.18 1.40 -4.88
CA LEU A 29 15.64 1.49 -5.07
C LEU A 29 16.39 0.96 -3.84
N MET A 30 15.68 0.31 -2.91
CA MET A 30 16.28 -0.28 -1.72
C MET A 30 16.92 -1.62 -2.09
N ASN A 31 18.20 -1.78 -1.78
CA ASN A 31 18.93 -3.02 -2.06
C ASN A 31 18.34 -4.23 -1.33
N ASP A 32 17.82 -4.04 -0.12
CA ASP A 32 17.19 -5.09 0.69
C ASP A 32 16.19 -4.50 1.70
N GLY A 33 15.28 -5.34 2.21
CA GLY A 33 14.37 -5.00 3.32
C GLY A 33 13.29 -3.96 3.01
N GLY A 34 13.00 -3.72 1.72
CA GLY A 34 11.92 -2.85 1.29
C GLY A 34 10.56 -3.50 1.55
N VAL A 35 9.63 -2.78 2.18
CA VAL A 35 8.28 -3.27 2.47
C VAL A 35 7.24 -2.17 2.25
N ILE A 36 6.05 -2.57 1.81
CA ILE A 36 4.84 -1.74 1.82
C ILE A 36 3.89 -2.35 2.83
N PHE A 37 3.39 -1.56 3.76
CA PHE A 37 2.45 -2.01 4.79
C PHE A 37 1.31 -0.99 4.92
N ALA A 38 0.15 -1.44 5.39
CA ALA A 38 -1.03 -0.60 5.59
C ALA A 38 -1.34 -0.45 7.09
N ASP A 39 -1.91 0.70 7.46
CA ASP A 39 -2.48 0.97 8.80
C ASP A 39 -1.53 0.78 10.00
N GLY A 40 -0.21 0.85 9.77
CA GLY A 40 0.79 0.67 10.82
C GLY A 40 0.93 -0.77 11.34
N ILE A 41 0.28 -1.75 10.72
CA ILE A 41 0.39 -3.16 11.10
C ILE A 41 1.59 -3.76 10.36
N GLU A 42 2.74 -3.83 11.03
CA GLU A 42 3.99 -4.34 10.43
C GLU A 42 3.92 -5.82 10.02
N GLN A 43 2.93 -6.58 10.52
CA GLN A 43 2.72 -7.99 10.17
C GLN A 43 1.95 -8.19 8.86
N ASP A 44 1.25 -7.16 8.39
CA ASP A 44 0.55 -7.17 7.09
C ASP A 44 1.33 -6.29 6.11
N PHE A 45 2.29 -6.91 5.44
CA PHE A 45 3.17 -6.23 4.51
C PHE A 45 3.36 -7.02 3.22
N ILE A 46 3.67 -6.28 2.17
CA ILE A 46 4.08 -6.79 0.87
C ILE A 46 5.56 -6.47 0.70
N ALA A 47 6.37 -7.49 0.36
CA ALA A 47 7.78 -7.30 0.04
C ALA A 47 7.95 -6.39 -1.19
N PHE A 48 8.83 -5.40 -1.06
CA PHE A 48 9.06 -4.36 -2.05
C PHE A 48 10.56 -4.21 -2.35
N ASP A 49 11.12 -5.31 -2.85
CA ASP A 49 12.54 -5.46 -3.18
C ASP A 49 12.99 -4.55 -4.34
N CYS A 50 14.31 -4.38 -4.49
CA CYS A 50 14.91 -3.53 -5.51
C CYS A 50 14.36 -3.76 -6.93
N GLY A 51 14.04 -2.68 -7.63
CA GLY A 51 13.51 -2.71 -9.00
C GLY A 51 12.03 -3.06 -9.10
N ARG A 52 11.39 -3.45 -7.99
CA ARG A 52 9.95 -3.72 -7.97
C ARG A 52 9.17 -2.42 -8.10
N ARG A 53 8.05 -2.50 -8.82
CA ARG A 53 7.19 -1.35 -9.10
C ARG A 53 5.81 -1.61 -8.52
N VAL A 54 5.24 -0.59 -7.90
CA VAL A 54 3.88 -0.60 -7.41
C VAL A 54 3.12 0.57 -8.01
N HIS A 55 1.85 0.32 -8.31
CA HIS A 55 0.89 1.31 -8.75
C HIS A 55 -0.18 1.45 -7.68
N LEU A 56 -0.33 2.65 -7.13
CA LEU A 56 -1.25 2.96 -6.05
C LEU A 56 -2.27 3.97 -6.55
N SER A 57 -3.55 3.66 -6.39
CA SER A 57 -4.65 4.54 -6.74
C SER A 57 -5.76 4.40 -5.71
N PRO A 58 -6.50 5.48 -5.37
CA PRO A 58 -7.73 5.35 -4.59
C PRO A 58 -8.66 4.32 -5.23
N ALA A 59 -9.23 3.44 -4.41
CA ALA A 59 -10.22 2.49 -4.89
C ALA A 59 -11.51 3.25 -5.25
N LEU A 60 -12.12 2.92 -6.39
CA LEU A 60 -13.40 3.53 -6.82
C LEU A 60 -14.61 3.03 -6.02
N ALA A 61 -14.48 1.87 -5.37
CA ALA A 61 -15.51 1.29 -4.51
C ALA A 61 -14.87 0.39 -3.46
N ILE A 62 -15.48 0.34 -2.28
CA ILE A 62 -15.15 -0.63 -1.23
C ILE A 62 -16.17 -1.75 -1.32
N PHE A 63 -15.69 -2.98 -1.38
CA PHE A 63 -16.54 -4.16 -1.33
C PHE A 63 -16.49 -4.76 0.07
N GLN A 64 -17.65 -4.85 0.72
CA GLN A 64 -17.80 -5.61 1.95
C GLN A 64 -18.26 -7.02 1.58
N LEU A 65 -17.43 -8.01 1.92
CA LEU A 65 -17.74 -9.42 1.79
C LEU A 65 -18.37 -9.89 3.10
N THR A 66 -19.68 -10.13 3.07
CA THR A 66 -20.37 -10.78 4.18
C THR A 66 -20.45 -12.28 3.89
N PRO A 67 -19.90 -13.16 4.75
CA PRO A 67 -20.09 -14.59 4.59
C PRO A 67 -21.56 -14.93 4.81
N ASP A 68 -22.21 -15.44 3.76
CA ASP A 68 -23.56 -15.97 3.86
C ASP A 68 -23.50 -17.33 4.59
N ARG A 69 -24.12 -17.44 5.76
CA ARG A 69 -24.12 -18.69 6.55
C ARG A 69 -25.03 -19.78 5.96
N THR A 70 -25.81 -19.45 4.93
CA THR A 70 -26.80 -20.34 4.33
C THR A 70 -26.46 -20.83 2.91
N SER A 71 -25.40 -20.32 2.30
CA SER A 71 -24.98 -20.71 0.96
C SER A 71 -23.46 -20.57 0.82
N GLU A 72 -22.79 -21.49 0.11
CA GLU A 72 -21.35 -21.41 -0.22
C GLU A 72 -21.02 -20.26 -1.20
N THR A 73 -21.83 -19.21 -1.24
CA THR A 73 -21.68 -18.04 -2.10
C THR A 73 -21.44 -16.78 -1.28
N LEU A 74 -20.34 -16.08 -1.57
CA LEU A 74 -20.05 -14.77 -1.00
C LEU A 74 -20.98 -13.72 -1.64
N GLN A 75 -21.79 -13.04 -0.84
CA GLN A 75 -22.54 -11.88 -1.32
C GLN A 75 -21.67 -10.63 -1.24
N CYS A 76 -21.45 -10.01 -2.41
CA CYS A 76 -20.72 -8.76 -2.55
C CYS A 76 -21.72 -7.60 -2.59
N LYS A 77 -21.64 -6.68 -1.62
CA LYS A 77 -22.42 -5.43 -1.64
C LYS A 77 -21.49 -4.27 -1.97
N VAL A 78 -21.83 -3.49 -2.98
CA VAL A 78 -21.13 -2.25 -3.34
C VAL A 78 -21.74 -1.13 -2.52
N GLU A 79 -20.94 -0.45 -1.72
CA GLU A 79 -21.33 0.81 -1.10
C GLU A 79 -20.78 1.95 -1.96
N SER A 80 -21.70 2.75 -2.49
CA SER A 80 -21.46 3.93 -3.34
C SER A 80 -21.46 5.21 -2.54
#